data_AF-A0A7R9VU45-F1
#
_entry.id   AF-A0A7R9VU45-F1
#
_cell.length_a   1.000
_cell.length_b   1.000
_cell.length_c   1.000
_cell.angle_alpha   90.00
_cell.angle_beta   90.00
_cell.angle_gamma   90.00
#
_symmetry.space_group_name_H-M   'P 1'
#
loop_
_entity.id
_entity.type
_entity.pdbx_description
1 polymer ?
#
loop_
_entity_poly.entity_id
_entity_poly.type
_entity_poly.pdbx_seq_one_letter_code
_entity_poly.pdbx_strand_id
1 'polypeptide(L)'
;LPEDFKARLAVDVSLAALLGEGVYSFGQLLQHPIACALDGGPQQWLHDMLKVFNAGDLAAYDALCAKHAAQLNAQPALVSHERRLREKITLMALVEMVSTLPAEERRLSVADIGSRTQLDADGAEFLLMK
;
A
#
# COMPACT_ATOMS: atom_id res chain seq x y z
N LEU A 1 21.33 7.15 -16.49
CA LEU A 1 21.56 6.21 -15.37
C LEU A 1 21.63 4.80 -15.93
N PRO A 2 22.64 4.00 -15.57
CA PRO A 2 22.70 2.57 -15.91
C PRO A 2 21.41 1.86 -15.49
N GLU A 3 20.95 0.88 -16.26
CA GLU A 3 19.68 0.18 -15.97
C GLU A 3 19.72 -0.54 -14.61
N ASP A 4 20.86 -1.15 -14.27
CA ASP A 4 21.09 -1.76 -12.96
C ASP A 4 20.94 -0.77 -11.79
N PHE A 5 21.42 0.46 -11.99
CA PHE A 5 21.30 1.50 -10.97
C PHE A 5 19.86 1.98 -10.83
N LYS A 6 19.12 2.10 -11.95
CA LYS A 6 17.69 2.45 -11.91
C LYS A 6 16.87 1.40 -11.15
N ALA A 7 17.12 0.11 -11.40
CA ALA A 7 16.42 -0.96 -10.72
C ALA A 7 16.70 -0.96 -9.21
N ARG A 8 17.96 -0.79 -8.80
CA ARG A 8 18.33 -0.68 -7.38
C ARG A 8 17.67 0.52 -6.71
N LEU A 9 17.76 1.69 -7.33
CA LEU A 9 17.16 2.91 -6.80
C LEU A 9 15.62 2.78 -6.71
N ALA A 10 14.99 2.14 -7.69
CA ALA A 10 13.55 1.89 -7.66
C ALA A 10 13.14 0.99 -6.49
N VAL A 11 13.93 -0.04 -6.18
CA VAL A 11 13.72 -0.90 -5.00
C VAL A 11 13.85 -0.08 -3.71
N ASP A 12 14.92 0.70 -3.58
CA ASP A 12 15.18 1.51 -2.39
C ASP A 12 14.07 2.54 -2.14
N VAL A 13 13.64 3.26 -3.19
CA VAL A 13 12.56 4.24 -3.11
C VAL A 13 11.23 3.56 -2.76
N SER A 14 10.94 2.40 -3.34
CA SER A 14 9.69 1.68 -3.06
C SER A 14 9.64 1.15 -1.64
N LEU A 15 10.74 0.59 -1.12
CA LEU A 15 10.84 0.16 0.27
C LEU A 15 10.74 1.35 1.23
N ALA A 16 11.41 2.47 0.93
CA ALA A 16 11.30 3.70 1.71
C ALA A 16 9.88 4.25 1.72
N ALA A 17 9.16 4.18 0.59
CA ALA A 17 7.76 4.61 0.51
C ALA A 17 6.82 3.70 1.33
N LEU A 18 7.04 2.38 1.30
CA LEU A 18 6.24 1.42 2.06
C LEU A 18 6.49 1.53 3.57
N LEU A 19 7.77 1.56 3.99
CA LEU A 19 8.17 1.59 5.40
C LEU A 19 8.13 2.99 6.02
N GLY A 20 8.18 4.04 5.19
CA GLY A 20 8.22 5.43 5.63
C GLY A 20 6.95 5.85 6.37
N GLU A 21 7.14 6.63 7.43
CA GLU A 21 6.07 7.28 8.19
C GLU A 21 5.53 8.49 7.42
N GLY A 22 4.22 8.69 7.44
CA GLY A 22 3.59 9.84 6.77
C GLY A 22 3.45 9.75 5.25
N VAL A 23 3.93 8.67 4.62
CA VAL A 23 3.82 8.49 3.16
C VAL A 23 2.57 7.71 2.81
N TYR A 24 1.51 8.41 2.38
CA TYR A 24 0.22 7.80 1.98
C TYR A 24 -0.18 8.09 0.53
N SER A 25 0.70 8.74 -0.25
CA SER A 25 0.43 9.11 -1.64
C SER A 25 1.37 8.37 -2.59
N PHE A 26 0.92 7.21 -3.08
CA PHE A 26 1.71 6.35 -3.96
C PHE A 26 1.48 6.63 -5.45
N GLY A 27 0.40 7.35 -5.80
CA GLY A 27 0.06 7.68 -7.18
C GLY A 27 1.14 8.47 -7.90
N GLN A 28 1.79 9.43 -7.25
CA GLN A 28 2.91 10.18 -7.84
C GLN A 28 4.13 9.29 -8.09
N LEU A 29 4.42 8.36 -7.16
CA LEU A 29 5.51 7.41 -7.31
C LEU A 29 5.25 6.44 -8.47
N LEU A 30 4.03 5.93 -8.59
CA LEU A 30 3.61 5.03 -9.67
C LEU A 30 3.67 5.70 -11.05
N GLN A 31 3.45 7.02 -11.13
CA GLN A 31 3.59 7.77 -12.38
C GLN A 31 5.06 8.09 -12.72
N HIS A 32 5.97 7.98 -11.77
CA HIS A 32 7.37 8.30 -11.99
C HIS A 32 8.05 7.17 -12.79
N PRO A 33 8.88 7.46 -13.82
CA PRO A 33 9.56 6.45 -14.64
C PRO A 33 10.46 5.47 -13.86
N ILE A 34 10.75 5.80 -12.59
CA ILE A 34 11.52 4.93 -11.70
C ILE A 34 10.71 3.71 -11.25
N ALA A 35 9.39 3.81 -11.10
CA ALA A 35 8.54 2.66 -10.76
C ALA A 35 8.49 1.67 -11.94
N CYS A 36 8.45 2.16 -13.17
CA CYS A 36 8.51 1.34 -14.38
C CYS A 36 9.84 0.58 -14.52
N ALA A 37 10.91 0.99 -13.83
CA ALA A 37 12.17 0.24 -13.83
C ALA A 37 12.08 -1.11 -13.09
N LEU A 38 11.01 -1.32 -12.32
CA LEU A 38 10.72 -2.60 -11.67
C LEU A 38 9.92 -3.57 -12.58
N ASP A 39 9.31 -3.06 -13.65
CA ASP A 39 8.52 -3.88 -14.57
C ASP A 39 9.42 -4.81 -15.40
N GLY A 40 9.08 -6.10 -15.43
CA GLY A 40 9.87 -7.13 -16.11
C GLY A 40 11.14 -7.56 -15.37
N GLY A 41 11.43 -6.97 -14.20
CA GLY A 41 12.54 -7.35 -13.35
C GLY A 41 12.17 -8.39 -12.28
N PRO A 42 13.16 -8.94 -11.55
CA PRO A 42 12.91 -9.87 -10.44
C PRO A 42 12.12 -9.26 -9.28
N GLN A 43 12.03 -7.92 -9.22
CA GLN A 43 11.38 -7.14 -8.17
C GLN A 43 10.00 -6.61 -8.58
N GLN A 44 9.40 -7.17 -9.64
CA GLN A 44 8.06 -6.76 -10.10
C GLN A 44 6.99 -6.86 -9.00
N TRP A 45 7.12 -7.80 -8.07
CA TRP A 45 6.22 -7.94 -6.91
C TRP A 45 6.13 -6.66 -6.07
N LEU A 46 7.21 -5.87 -6.02
CA LEU A 46 7.25 -4.61 -5.28
C LEU A 46 6.43 -3.53 -5.99
N HIS A 47 6.46 -3.50 -7.33
CA HIS A 47 5.60 -2.62 -8.11
C HIS A 47 4.12 -2.98 -7.95
N ASP A 48 3.79 -4.28 -7.97
CA ASP A 48 2.42 -4.74 -7.74
C ASP A 48 1.97 -4.41 -6.31
N MET A 49 2.86 -4.52 -5.31
CA MET A 49 2.61 -4.10 -3.94
C MET A 49 2.26 -2.60 -3.88
N LEU A 50 3.03 -1.72 -4.53
CA LEU A 50 2.74 -0.28 -4.56
C LEU A 50 1.36 0.02 -5.18
N LYS A 51 0.95 -0.70 -6.23
CA LYS A 51 -0.37 -0.56 -6.85
C LYS A 51 -1.49 -0.94 -5.89
N VAL A 52 -1.32 -2.06 -5.18
CA VAL A 52 -2.27 -2.54 -4.18
C VAL A 52 -2.42 -1.56 -3.02
N PHE A 53 -1.30 -1.01 -2.53
CA PHE A 53 -1.31 0.06 -1.52
C PHE A 53 -2.07 1.27 -2.05
N ASN A 54 -1.75 1.74 -3.26
CA ASN A 54 -2.43 2.89 -3.87
C ASN A 54 -3.95 2.69 -4.02
N ALA A 55 -4.40 1.49 -4.36
CA ALA A 55 -5.83 1.17 -4.46
C ALA A 55 -6.51 0.98 -3.09
N GLY A 56 -5.72 0.79 -2.01
CA GLY A 56 -6.24 0.48 -0.68
C GLY A 56 -7.04 -0.82 -0.65
N ASP A 57 -6.62 -1.83 -1.44
CA ASP A 57 -7.32 -3.11 -1.51
C ASP A 57 -6.65 -4.15 -0.60
N LEU A 58 -7.26 -4.37 0.57
CA LEU A 58 -6.74 -5.33 1.56
C LEU A 58 -6.82 -6.78 1.07
N ALA A 59 -7.83 -7.13 0.27
CA ALA A 59 -7.97 -8.48 -0.24
C ALA A 59 -6.87 -8.78 -1.28
N ALA A 60 -6.58 -7.81 -2.14
CA ALA A 60 -5.46 -7.92 -3.08
C ALA A 60 -4.11 -7.97 -2.34
N TYR A 61 -3.96 -7.24 -1.23
CA TYR A 61 -2.76 -7.28 -0.41
C TYR A 61 -2.54 -8.65 0.23
N ASP A 62 -3.58 -9.25 0.80
CA ASP A 62 -3.48 -10.58 1.40
C ASP A 62 -3.16 -11.66 0.36
N ALA A 63 -3.77 -11.57 -0.83
CA ALA A 63 -3.45 -12.43 -1.95
C ALA A 63 -1.99 -12.27 -2.43
N LEU A 64 -1.49 -11.03 -2.47
CA LEU A 64 -0.13 -10.72 -2.90
C LEU A 64 0.89 -11.18 -1.85
N CYS A 65 0.59 -11.02 -0.56
CA CYS A 65 1.38 -11.53 0.54
C CYS A 65 1.48 -13.05 0.51
N ALA A 66 0.36 -13.76 0.26
CA ALA A 66 0.37 -15.21 0.12
C ALA A 66 1.17 -15.67 -1.10
N LYS A 67 1.04 -14.97 -2.24
CA LYS A 67 1.73 -15.31 -3.50
C LYS A 67 3.24 -15.06 -3.43
N HIS A 68 3.66 -13.99 -2.76
CA HIS A 68 5.06 -13.56 -2.67
C HIS A 68 5.66 -13.71 -1.27
N ALA A 69 5.11 -14.63 -0.47
CA ALA A 69 5.53 -14.86 0.92
C ALA A 69 7.04 -15.11 1.04
N ALA A 70 7.63 -15.85 0.09
CA ALA A 70 9.06 -16.13 0.08
C ALA A 70 9.91 -14.85 -0.08
N GLN A 71 9.53 -13.96 -1.00
CA GLN A 71 10.23 -12.69 -1.25
C GLN A 71 10.05 -11.70 -0.09
N LEU A 72 8.84 -11.64 0.48
CA LEU A 72 8.55 -10.79 1.64
C LEU A 72 9.33 -11.24 2.88
N ASN A 73 9.33 -12.54 3.16
CA ASN A 73 10.08 -13.12 4.27
C ASN A 73 11.59 -13.03 4.09
N ALA A 74 12.08 -12.97 2.85
CA ALA A 74 13.48 -12.70 2.56
C ALA A 74 13.92 -11.28 2.93
N GLN A 75 12.98 -10.35 3.16
CA GLN A 75 13.26 -8.97 3.51
C GLN A 75 12.92 -8.68 4.99
N PRO A 76 13.92 -8.64 5.90
CA PRO A 76 13.70 -8.47 7.35
C PRO A 76 12.99 -7.15 7.71
N ALA A 77 13.21 -6.11 6.90
CA ALA A 77 12.60 -4.81 7.10
C ALA A 77 11.06 -4.85 6.96
N LEU A 78 10.54 -5.66 6.03
CA LEU A 78 9.09 -5.81 5.84
C LEU A 78 8.48 -6.66 6.95
N VAL A 79 9.12 -7.76 7.32
CA VAL A 79 8.66 -8.66 8.40
C VAL A 79 8.58 -7.93 9.73
N SER A 80 9.61 -7.16 10.08
CA SER A 80 9.63 -6.36 11.33
C SER A 80 8.56 -5.25 11.36
N HIS A 81 8.05 -4.83 10.19
CA HIS A 81 7.06 -3.76 10.05
C HIS A 81 5.70 -4.27 9.54
N GLU A 82 5.44 -5.59 9.56
CA GLU A 82 4.24 -6.20 8.99
C GLU A 82 2.95 -5.57 9.55
N ARG A 83 2.87 -5.40 10.88
CA ARG A 83 1.72 -4.74 11.54
C ARG A 83 1.52 -3.31 11.03
N ARG A 84 2.61 -2.57 10.84
CA ARG A 84 2.56 -1.19 10.33
C ARG A 84 2.13 -1.14 8.87
N LEU A 85 2.57 -2.09 8.05
CA LEU A 85 2.14 -2.20 6.65
C LEU A 85 0.64 -2.48 6.56
N ARG A 86 0.13 -3.40 7.40
CA ARG A 86 -1.30 -3.69 7.53
C ARG A 86 -2.09 -2.44 7.93
N GLU A 87 -1.68 -1.73 8.99
CA GLU A 87 -2.33 -0.47 9.40
C GLU A 87 -2.29 0.58 8.28
N LYS A 88 -1.17 0.66 7.56
CA LYS A 88 -0.98 1.63 6.48
C LYS A 88 -1.90 1.39 5.30
N ILE A 89 -2.06 0.14 4.83
CA ILE A 89 -3.00 -0.14 3.74
C ILE A 89 -4.45 0.11 4.16
N THR A 90 -4.80 -0.17 5.43
CA THR A 90 -6.13 0.17 5.97
C THR A 90 -6.41 1.67 5.92
N LEU A 91 -5.44 2.49 6.31
CA LEU A 91 -5.55 3.96 6.21
C LEU A 91 -5.65 4.41 4.74
N MET A 92 -4.90 3.78 3.84
CA MET A 92 -4.99 4.07 2.42
C MET A 92 -6.36 3.73 1.82
N ALA A 93 -6.97 2.62 2.23
CA ALA A 93 -8.32 2.25 1.83
C ALA A 93 -9.34 3.33 2.22
N LEU A 94 -9.18 3.92 3.41
CA LEU A 94 -10.02 5.02 3.88
C LEU A 94 -9.78 6.30 3.05
N VAL A 95 -8.52 6.66 2.78
CA VAL A 95 -8.18 7.85 1.98
C VAL A 95 -8.75 7.73 0.55
N GLU A 96 -8.63 6.56 -0.06
CA GLU A 96 -9.15 6.30 -1.41
C GLU A 96 -10.69 6.33 -1.42
N MET A 97 -11.35 5.77 -0.40
CA MET A 97 -12.80 5.85 -0.25
C MET A 97 -13.28 7.31 -0.14
N VAL A 98 -12.62 8.14 0.67
CA VAL A 98 -12.97 9.56 0.80
C VAL A 98 -12.70 10.33 -0.49
N SER A 99 -11.65 9.96 -1.22
CA SER A 99 -11.24 10.63 -2.47
C SER A 99 -12.18 10.34 -3.65
N THR A 100 -12.77 9.15 -3.67
CA THR A 100 -13.72 8.72 -4.71
C THR A 100 -15.14 9.26 -4.49
N LEU A 101 -15.46 9.67 -3.26
CA LEU A 101 -16.77 10.25 -2.93
C LEU A 101 -16.93 11.68 -3.47
N PRO A 102 -18.08 11.99 -4.09
CA PRO A 102 -18.40 13.35 -4.50
C PRO A 102 -18.51 14.27 -3.27
N ALA A 103 -18.17 15.55 -3.45
CA ALA A 103 -18.08 16.52 -2.36
C ALA A 103 -19.39 16.67 -1.56
N GLU A 104 -20.53 16.40 -2.19
CA GLU A 104 -21.87 16.50 -1.60
C GLU A 104 -22.24 15.28 -0.72
N GLU A 105 -21.56 14.14 -0.90
CA GLU A 105 -21.86 12.86 -0.23
C GLU A 105 -20.70 12.36 0.65
N ARG A 106 -19.85 13.24 1.18
CA ARG A 106 -18.75 12.88 2.10
C ARG A 106 -19.22 12.46 3.51
N ARG A 107 -20.39 11.84 3.62
CA ARG A 107 -20.86 11.21 4.85
C ARG A 107 -20.64 9.71 4.71
N LEU A 108 -19.63 9.21 5.41
CA LEU A 108 -19.32 7.79 5.49
C LEU A 108 -19.94 7.20 6.75
N SER A 109 -20.65 6.08 6.61
CA SER A 109 -21.05 5.30 7.76
C SER A 109 -19.89 4.44 8.24
N VAL A 110 -19.82 4.16 9.55
CA VAL A 110 -18.82 3.25 10.13
C VAL A 110 -18.94 1.84 9.51
N ALA A 111 -20.16 1.43 9.14
CA ALA A 111 -20.41 0.16 8.46
C ALA A 111 -19.77 0.10 7.06
N ASP A 112 -19.86 1.17 6.28
CA ASP A 112 -19.23 1.24 4.95
C ASP A 112 -17.71 1.19 5.07
N ILE A 113 -17.15 1.92 6.04
CA ILE A 113 -15.72 1.91 6.34
C ILE A 113 -15.28 0.48 6.70
N GLY A 114 -15.94 -0.15 7.68
CA GLY A 114 -15.63 -1.52 8.11
C GLY A 114 -15.67 -2.54 6.97
N SER A 115 -16.67 -2.42 6.07
CA SER A 115 -16.79 -3.31 4.91
C SER A 115 -15.60 -3.23 3.96
N ARG A 116 -15.05 -2.02 3.75
CA ARG A 116 -13.93 -1.78 2.83
C ARG A 116 -12.58 -2.05 3.48
N THR A 117 -12.44 -1.71 4.76
CA THR A 117 -11.19 -1.92 5.52
C THR A 117 -11.08 -3.32 6.10
N GLN A 118 -12.07 -4.20 5.89
CA GLN A 118 -12.16 -5.52 6.50
C GLN A 118 -12.02 -5.48 8.03
N LEU A 119 -12.58 -4.44 8.66
CA LEU A 119 -12.61 -4.26 10.11
C LEU A 119 -14.05 -4.40 10.62
N ASP A 120 -14.19 -4.79 11.87
CA ASP A 120 -15.45 -4.67 12.61
C ASP A 120 -15.74 -3.20 12.93
N ALA A 121 -16.95 -2.93 13.46
CA ALA A 121 -17.37 -1.57 13.79
C ALA A 121 -16.42 -0.91 14.81
N ASP A 122 -16.00 -1.66 15.83
CA ASP A 122 -15.08 -1.18 16.86
C ASP A 122 -13.68 -0.87 16.27
N GLY A 123 -13.17 -1.72 15.38
CA GLY A 123 -11.90 -1.49 14.68
C GLY A 123 -11.97 -0.31 13.72
N ALA A 124 -13.10 -0.10 13.05
CA ALA A 124 -13.33 1.06 12.18
C ALA A 124 -13.43 2.37 12.98
N GLU A 125 -14.07 2.37 14.15
CA GLU A 125 -14.08 3.53 15.05
C GLU A 125 -12.68 3.84 15.57
N PHE A 126 -11.92 2.83 15.99
CA PHE A 126 -10.55 3.01 16.44
C PHE A 126 -9.65 3.57 15.35
N LEU A 127 -9.84 3.14 14.10
CA LEU A 127 -9.12 3.68 12.94
C LEU A 127 -9.38 5.18 12.75
N LEU A 128 -10.62 5.63 12.96
CA LEU A 128 -11.01 7.05 12.81
C LEU A 128 -10.47 7.95 13.94
N MET A 129 -10.13 7.37 15.10
CA MET A 129 -9.59 8.12 16.24
C MET A 129 -8.06 8.29 16.23
N LYS A 130 -7.35 7.56 15.35
CA LYS A 130 -5.89 7.69 15.18
C LYS A 130 -5.51 8.92 14.37
#